data_AF-A0A1Y2BL16-F1
#
_entry.id   AF-A0A1Y2BL16-F1
#
_cell.length_a   1.000
_cell.length_b   1.000
_cell.length_c   1.000
_cell.angle_alpha   90.00
_cell.angle_beta   90.00
_cell.angle_gamma   90.00
#
_symmetry.space_group_name_H-M   'P 1'
#
loop_
_entity.id
_entity.type
_entity.pdbx_description
1 polymer ?
#
loop_
_entity_poly.entity_id
_entity_poly.type
_entity_poly.pdbx_seq_one_letter_code
_entity_poly.pdbx_strand_id
1 'polypeptide(L)' 'MKMLPSDSQIPWQRVISSKGIISPRADEGQGVARQKERLEHEGVEVETLAGAGGERVDLREYGWFPETVDLSDQEA' A
#
# COMPACT_ATOMS: atom_id res chain seq x y z
N MET A 1 -0.96 9.25 -2.01
CA MET A 1 -0.35 10.10 -0.97
C MET A 1 0.98 10.59 -1.52
N LYS A 2 1.18 11.91 -1.68
CA LYS A 2 2.32 12.49 -2.42
C LYS A 2 3.30 13.28 -1.53
N MET A 3 2.98 13.51 -0.25
CA MET A 3 3.67 14.49 0.59
C MET A 3 4.25 13.92 1.90
N LEU A 4 4.88 12.76 1.84
CA LEU A 4 5.64 12.26 3.00
C LEU A 4 7.13 12.50 2.77
N PRO A 5 7.87 12.97 3.80
CA PRO A 5 9.33 13.00 3.77
C PRO A 5 9.91 11.61 3.44
N SER A 6 11.07 11.58 2.81
CA SER A 6 11.73 10.33 2.40
C SER A 6 12.12 9.41 3.58
N ASP A 7 12.31 9.99 4.76
CA ASP A 7 12.67 9.36 6.04
C ASP A 7 11.45 9.14 6.97
N SER A 8 10.24 9.37 6.47
CA SER A 8 9.02 9.19 7.24
C SER A 8 8.89 7.75 7.76
N GLN A 9 8.65 7.63 9.06
CA GLN A 9 8.35 6.36 9.75
C GLN A 9 6.92 5.88 9.48
N ILE A 10 6.10 6.68 8.80
CA ILE A 10 4.72 6.31 8.47
C ILE A 10 4.74 5.19 7.42
N PRO A 11 4.06 4.05 7.65
CA PRO A 11 4.03 2.91 6.74
C PRO A 11 3.09 3.15 5.55
N TRP A 12 3.40 4.17 4.76
CA TRP A 12 2.59 4.62 3.64
C TRP A 12 2.37 3.54 2.57
N GLN A 13 3.28 2.57 2.47
CA GLN A 13 3.17 1.46 1.53
C GLN A 13 1.93 0.59 1.76
N ARG A 14 1.36 0.61 2.97
CA ARG A 14 0.16 -0.16 3.34
C ARG A 14 -1.14 0.49 2.81
N VAL A 15 -1.07 1.71 2.26
CA VAL A 15 -2.23 2.41 1.72
C VAL A 15 -2.37 2.10 0.23
N ILE A 16 -3.38 1.29 -0.10
CA ILE A 16 -3.69 0.82 -1.45
C ILE A 16 -5.07 1.36 -1.87
N SER A 17 -5.34 1.44 -3.19
CA SER A 17 -6.67 1.84 -3.66
C SER A 17 -7.74 0.82 -3.24
N SER A 18 -9.00 1.26 -3.17
CA SER A 18 -10.14 0.37 -2.86
C SER A 18 -10.33 -0.79 -3.84
N LYS A 19 -9.74 -0.71 -5.04
CA LYS A 19 -9.73 -1.81 -6.03
C LYS A 19 -8.70 -2.90 -5.71
N GLY A 20 -7.87 -2.70 -4.69
CA GLY A 20 -6.70 -3.53 -4.40
C GLY A 20 -5.53 -3.29 -5.35
N ILE A 21 -5.55 -2.21 -6.14
CA ILE A 21 -4.48 -1.91 -7.10
C ILE A 21 -3.52 -0.85 -6.53
N ILE A 22 -2.21 -1.09 -6.63
CA ILE A 22 -1.19 -0.09 -6.33
C ILE A 22 -1.34 1.04 -7.33
N SER A 23 -1.65 2.24 -6.84
CA SER A 23 -2.00 3.36 -7.70
C SER A 23 -0.78 3.90 -8.44
N PRO A 24 -0.79 3.94 -9.79
CA PRO A 24 0.27 4.57 -10.57
C PRO A 24 0.45 6.03 -10.18
N ARG A 25 1.69 6.50 -10.22
CA ARG A 25 2.02 7.91 -9.99
C ARG A 25 2.70 8.47 -11.23
N ALA A 26 2.73 9.80 -11.34
CA ALA A 26 3.43 10.51 -12.41
C ALA A 26 4.96 10.51 -12.17
N ASP A 27 5.51 9.33 -11.89
CA ASP A 27 6.92 9.06 -11.58
C ASP A 27 7.45 7.86 -12.38
N GLU A 28 6.89 7.66 -13.58
CA GLU A 28 7.30 6.60 -14.52
C GLU A 28 7.24 5.19 -13.92
N GLY A 29 6.36 4.97 -12.93
CA GLY A 29 6.16 3.67 -12.29
C GLY A 29 7.13 3.35 -11.14
N GLN A 30 8.07 4.24 -10.84
CA GLN A 30 9.03 4.06 -9.72
C GLN A 30 8.30 3.95 -8.38
N GLY A 31 7.23 4.71 -8.17
CA GLY A 31 6.43 4.65 -6.95
C GLY A 31 5.66 3.33 -6.80
N VAL A 32 5.25 2.73 -7.92
CA VAL A 32 4.59 1.43 -7.93
C VAL A 32 5.58 0.34 -7.54
N ALA A 33 6.77 0.32 -8.18
CA ALA A 33 7.82 -0.64 -7.88
C ALA A 33 8.27 -0.57 -6.42
N ARG A 34 8.51 0.64 -5.89
CA ARG A 34 8.88 0.83 -4.48
C ARG A 34 7.80 0.38 -3.51
N GLN A 35 6.52 0.63 -3.83
CA GLN A 35 5.42 0.19 -2.98
C GLN A 35 5.30 -1.34 -2.98
N LYS A 36 5.40 -1.96 -4.15
CA LYS A 36 5.41 -3.42 -4.32
C LYS A 36 6.51 -4.09 -3.51
N GLU A 37 7.76 -3.66 -3.68
CA GLU A 37 8.92 -4.21 -2.97
C GLU A 37 8.74 -4.17 -1.44
N ARG A 38 8.25 -3.04 -0.90
CA ARG A 38 8.02 -2.92 0.55
C ARG A 38 6.89 -3.80 1.05
N LEU A 39 5.84 -4.01 0.25
CA LEU A 39 4.74 -4.93 0.58
C LEU A 39 5.22 -6.39 0.58
N GLU A 40 5.97 -6.78 -0.45
CA GLU A 40 6.54 -8.13 -0.56
C GLU A 40 7.52 -8.43 0.58
N HIS A 41 8.32 -7.45 1.00
CA HIS A 41 9.19 -7.58 2.18
C HIS A 41 8.41 -7.77 3.49
N GLU A 42 7.16 -7.29 3.56
CA GLU A 42 6.25 -7.54 4.70
C GLU A 42 5.48 -8.86 4.57
N GLY A 43 5.71 -9.64 3.50
CA GLY A 43 5.03 -10.92 3.23
C GLY A 43 3.67 -10.77 2.56
N VAL A 44 3.36 -9.61 1.98
CA VAL A 44 2.13 -9.39 1.21
C VAL A 44 2.36 -9.83 -0.23
N GLU A 45 1.52 -10.74 -0.72
CA GLU A 45 1.57 -11.15 -2.13
C GLU A 45 1.00 -10.07 -3.05
N VAL A 46 1.77 -9.74 -4.10
CA VAL A 46 1.41 -8.74 -5.11
C VAL A 46 1.37 -9.40 -6.50
N GLU A 47 0.18 -9.56 -7.04
CA GLU A 47 -0.05 -10.14 -8.37
C GLU A 47 0.11 -9.08 -9.47
N THR A 48 0.99 -9.34 -10.44
CA THR A 48 1.10 -8.50 -11.64
C THR A 48 0.06 -8.93 -12.67
N LEU A 49 -0.98 -8.11 -12.86
CA LEU A 49 -2.03 -8.38 -13.84
C LEU A 49 -1.58 -8.01 -15.27
N ALA A 50 -2.04 -8.80 -16.24
CA ALA A 50 -1.73 -8.56 -17.65
C ALA A 50 -2.28 -7.22 -18.17
N GLY A 51 -1.58 -6.65 -19.16
CA GLY A 51 -1.99 -5.42 -19.84
C GLY A 51 -1.98 -4.21 -18.90
N ALA A 52 -3.09 -3.47 -18.87
CA ALA A 52 -3.24 -2.27 -18.04
C ALA A 52 -3.75 -2.58 -16.61
N GLY A 53 -3.69 -3.84 -16.17
CA GLY A 53 -4.23 -4.28 -14.87
C GLY A 53 -3.41 -3.83 -13.66
N GLY A 54 -2.10 -3.64 -13.81
CA GLY A 54 -1.20 -3.16 -12.76
C GLY A 54 -0.90 -4.20 -11.68
N GLU A 55 -0.36 -3.72 -10.55
CA GLU A 55 0.00 -4.55 -9.39
C GLU A 55 -1.17 -4.64 -8.40
N ARG A 56 -1.64 -5.86 -8.12
CA ARG A 56 -2.84 -6.14 -7.33
C ARG A 56 -2.50 -6.85 -6.02
N VAL A 57 -3.22 -6.48 -4.95
CA VAL A 57 -3.24 -7.15 -3.65
C VAL A 57 -4.66 -7.67 -3.37
N ASP A 58 -4.79 -8.90 -2.86
CA ASP A 58 -6.09 -9.39 -2.37
C ASP A 58 -6.42 -8.75 -1.02
N LEU A 59 -7.31 -7.76 -1.04
CA LEU A 59 -7.76 -7.08 0.19
C LEU A 59 -8.56 -8.00 1.12
N ARG A 60 -9.08 -9.14 0.66
CA ARG A 60 -9.76 -10.09 1.56
C ARG A 60 -8.78 -10.79 2.48
N GLU A 61 -7.55 -10.98 2.02
CA GLU A 61 -6.47 -11.62 2.76
C GLU A 61 -5.67 -10.60 3.59
N TYR A 62 -5.30 -9.47 2.98
CA TYR A 62 -4.38 -8.49 3.59
C TYR A 62 -5.05 -7.19 4.05
N GLY A 63 -6.36 -7.03 3.83
CA GLY A 63 -7.07 -5.80 4.17
C GLY A 63 -7.31 -5.65 5.66
N TRP A 64 -7.12 -4.42 6.15
CA TRP A 64 -7.44 -4.06 7.53
C TRP A 64 -8.85 -3.45 7.59
N PHE A 65 -9.83 -4.26 8.02
CA PHE A 65 -11.25 -3.88 8.12
C PHE A 65 -11.83 -4.17 9.51
N PRO A 66 -11.34 -3.51 10.57
CA PRO A 66 -11.87 -3.70 11.92
C PRO A 66 -13.29 -3.12 12.06
N GLU A 67 -14.13 -3.77 12.86
CA GLU A 67 -15.48 -3.27 13.21
C GLU A 67 -15.40 -2.04 14.14
N THR A 68 -14.41 -2.04 15.03
CA THR A 68 -14.08 -0.91 15.91
C THR A 68 -12.57 -0.73 15.97
N VAL A 69 -12.11 0.52 16.01
CA VAL A 69 -10.71 0.87 16.25
C VAL A 69 -10.66 1.66 17.55
N ASP A 70 -9.91 1.16 18.51
CA ASP A 70 -9.57 1.95 19.69
C ASP A 70 -8.41 2.89 19.35
N LEU A 71 -8.68 4.19 19.45
CA LEU A 71 -7.70 5.25 19.19
C LEU A 71 -7.24 5.93 20.49
N SER A 72 -7.59 5.38 21.66
CA SER A 72 -7.37 6.03 22.95
C SER A 72 -5.92 6.05 23.42
N ASP A 73 -5.02 5.28 22.79
CA ASP A 73 -3.59 5.32 23.09
C ASP A 73 -2.83 6.06 21.99
N GLN A 74 -2.64 7.38 22.13
CA GLN A 74 -1.45 8.10 21.63
C GLN A 74 -1.19 9.37 22.48
N GLU A 75 -0.64 9.19 23.69
CA GLU A 75 0.27 10.19 24.25
C GLU A 75 1.66 9.95 23.64
N ALA A 76 2.14 10.92 22.85
CA ALA A 76 3.53 11.03 22.41
C ALA A 76 3.93 12.51 22.37
#